data_AF-A0A517PCY5-F1
#
_entry.id   AF-A0A517PCY5-F1
#
_cell.length_a   1.000
_cell.length_b   1.000
_cell.length_c   1.000
_cell.angle_alpha   90.00
_cell.angle_beta   90.00
_cell.angle_gamma   90.00
#
_symmetry.space_group_name_H-M   'P 1'
#
loop_
_entity.id
_entity.type
_entity.pdbx_description
1 polymer ?
#
loop_
_entity_poly.entity_id
_entity_poly.type
_entity_poly.pdbx_seq_one_letter_code
_entity_poly.pdbx_strand_id
1 'polypeptide(L)'
;MPVVSNRPRPFRSLGLRTLALGALLAAAFTAGRLSDGPLLPVAGAQQDPVDDAIVIRMKQGYEALRRAQLALEQSGHYVPAANGVNAFVTFAGGYDVLTSLENGRGVDPETYAALEAGFAPQAVLSELGRDGSGRLTYKNRLVRLLPKETLRAMYLRRAEVLGESL
;
A
#
# COMPACT_ATOMS: atom_id res chain seq x y z
N MET A 1 74.61 39.21 40.63
CA MET A 1 73.63 38.27 41.24
C MET A 1 72.24 38.88 41.13
N PRO A 2 71.13 38.10 41.20
CA PRO A 2 70.82 36.84 40.51
C PRO A 2 69.38 36.92 39.91
N VAL A 3 68.61 35.92 39.42
CA VAL A 3 68.71 34.48 39.07
C VAL A 3 68.02 34.33 37.69
N VAL A 4 68.49 33.46 36.77
CA VAL A 4 67.65 33.04 35.61
C VAL A 4 66.66 31.97 36.05
N SER A 5 65.35 32.23 35.96
CA SER A 5 64.30 31.26 36.31
C SER A 5 63.49 30.85 35.09
N ASN A 6 63.77 29.66 34.56
CA ASN A 6 62.99 29.00 33.52
C ASN A 6 61.79 28.27 34.15
N ARG A 7 60.58 28.40 33.58
CA ARG A 7 59.41 27.59 33.96
C ARG A 7 58.66 27.11 32.71
N PRO A 8 58.28 25.82 32.62
CA PRO A 8 57.69 25.23 31.42
C PRO A 8 56.22 25.61 31.23
N ARG A 9 55.75 25.58 29.97
CA ARG A 9 54.33 25.72 29.63
C ARG A 9 53.55 24.47 30.05
N PRO A 10 52.45 24.57 30.84
CA PRO A 10 51.62 23.42 31.14
C PRO A 10 50.71 23.07 29.94
N PHE A 11 51.10 22.08 29.16
CA PHE A 11 50.17 21.33 28.31
C PHE A 11 49.08 20.72 29.19
N ARG A 12 47.79 21.04 28.95
CA ARG A 12 46.67 20.40 29.68
C ARG A 12 45.53 19.94 28.75
N SER A 13 45.52 18.62 28.55
CA SER A 13 44.33 17.78 28.38
C SER A 13 43.30 18.16 27.28
N LEU A 14 43.71 18.10 26.02
CA LEU A 14 42.77 17.95 24.89
C LEU A 14 42.30 16.49 24.67
N GLY A 15 42.74 15.54 25.50
CA GLY A 15 42.57 14.09 25.25
C GLY A 15 41.38 13.39 25.93
N LEU A 16 40.70 14.01 26.90
CA LEU A 16 39.72 13.30 27.75
C LEU A 16 38.25 13.44 27.34
N ARG A 17 37.91 14.40 26.45
CA ARG A 17 36.53 14.64 25.99
C ARG A 17 36.17 13.91 24.69
N THR A 18 37.15 13.61 23.84
CA THR A 18 36.95 12.89 22.56
C THR A 18 36.72 11.39 22.74
N LEU A 19 37.40 10.75 23.69
CA LEU A 19 37.23 9.31 23.98
C LEU A 19 35.81 8.98 24.47
N ALA A 20 35.21 9.82 25.31
CA ALA A 20 33.85 9.63 25.81
C ALA A 20 32.79 9.66 24.68
N LEU A 21 32.96 10.54 23.69
CA LEU A 21 32.03 10.67 22.57
C LEU A 21 32.13 9.48 21.59
N GLY A 22 33.35 8.98 21.35
CA GLY A 22 33.58 7.80 20.52
C GLY A 22 32.95 6.53 21.10
N ALA A 23 33.05 6.33 22.42
CA ALA A 23 32.42 5.20 23.11
C ALA A 23 30.88 5.24 23.01
N LEU A 24 30.27 6.43 23.16
CA LEU A 24 28.82 6.62 23.03
C LEU A 24 28.31 6.31 21.62
N LEU A 25 29.02 6.75 20.57
CA LEU A 25 28.64 6.47 19.18
C LEU A 25 28.83 4.99 18.81
N ALA A 26 29.89 4.34 19.30
CA ALA A 26 30.08 2.90 19.11
C ALA A 26 28.96 2.07 19.78
N ALA A 27 28.59 2.42 21.02
CA ALA A 27 27.48 1.78 21.73
C ALA A 27 26.13 2.01 21.05
N ALA A 28 25.89 3.18 20.47
CA ALA A 28 24.67 3.45 19.70
C ALA A 28 24.59 2.61 18.41
N PHE A 29 25.72 2.40 17.71
CA PHE A 29 25.74 1.63 16.46
C PHE A 29 25.62 0.11 16.69
N THR A 30 26.12 -0.42 17.81
CA THR A 30 25.88 -1.83 18.19
C THR A 30 24.49 -2.04 18.78
N ALA A 31 23.98 -1.12 19.61
CA ALA A 31 22.59 -1.15 20.06
C ALA A 31 21.61 -1.11 18.88
N GLY A 32 21.85 -0.24 17.88
CA GLY A 32 21.05 -0.16 16.65
C GLY A 32 21.13 -1.38 15.72
N ARG A 33 21.96 -2.39 16.02
CA ARG A 33 22.01 -3.70 15.35
C ARG A 33 21.66 -4.88 16.27
N LEU A 34 21.35 -4.61 17.53
CA LEU A 34 20.75 -5.55 18.48
C LEU A 34 19.31 -5.17 18.81
N SER A 35 18.85 -4.00 18.33
CA SER A 35 17.46 -3.59 18.29
C SER A 35 16.72 -4.14 17.06
N ASP A 36 16.93 -5.43 16.75
CA ASP A 36 15.83 -6.29 16.33
C ASP A 36 14.90 -6.45 17.55
N GLY A 37 14.27 -5.34 17.95
CA GLY A 37 13.22 -5.36 18.95
C GLY A 37 12.10 -6.27 18.45
N PRO A 38 11.36 -6.95 19.35
CA PRO A 38 10.30 -7.85 18.92
C PRO A 38 9.38 -7.08 17.98
N LEU A 39 9.22 -7.62 16.76
CA LEU A 39 8.29 -7.09 15.76
C LEU A 39 6.99 -6.78 16.49
N LEU A 40 6.63 -5.48 16.56
CA LEU A 40 5.39 -5.07 17.22
C LEU A 40 4.30 -5.94 16.63
N PRO A 41 3.62 -6.79 17.44
CA PRO A 41 2.68 -7.74 16.89
C PRO A 41 1.64 -6.91 16.14
N VAL A 42 1.59 -7.08 14.82
CA VAL A 42 0.57 -6.45 13.99
C VAL A 42 -0.74 -6.88 14.63
N ALA A 43 -1.42 -5.91 15.24
CA ALA A 43 -2.57 -6.21 16.06
C ALA A 43 -3.67 -6.72 15.14
N GLY A 44 -3.70 -8.04 14.97
CA GLY A 44 -4.77 -8.75 14.29
C GLY A 44 -6.04 -8.38 15.04
N ALA A 45 -6.82 -7.47 14.45
CA ALA A 45 -8.03 -6.99 15.05
C ALA A 45 -8.92 -8.21 15.25
N GLN A 46 -9.04 -8.66 16.51
CA GLN A 46 -9.81 -9.85 16.83
C GLN A 46 -11.28 -9.47 16.75
N GLN A 47 -11.78 -9.49 15.52
CA GLN A 47 -13.16 -9.24 15.18
C GLN A 47 -14.00 -10.38 15.77
N ASP A 48 -15.03 -10.02 16.53
CA ASP A 48 -16.01 -10.98 17.01
C ASP A 48 -16.68 -11.69 15.82
N PRO A 49 -17.05 -12.98 15.94
CA PRO A 49 -17.70 -13.72 14.87
C PRO A 49 -18.95 -13.00 14.36
N VAL A 50 -19.02 -12.78 13.04
CA VAL A 50 -20.19 -12.18 12.39
C VAL A 50 -21.35 -13.17 12.43
N ASP A 51 -22.51 -12.72 12.93
CA ASP A 51 -23.74 -13.50 13.05
C ASP A 51 -24.18 -14.17 11.74
N ASP A 52 -24.65 -15.41 11.81
CA ASP A 52 -25.02 -16.22 10.63
C ASP A 52 -26.09 -15.56 9.75
N ALA A 53 -27.03 -14.81 10.33
CA ALA A 53 -28.04 -14.08 9.55
C ALA A 53 -27.43 -12.88 8.79
N ILE A 54 -26.34 -12.29 9.30
CA ILE A 54 -25.55 -11.30 8.57
C ILE A 54 -24.74 -11.99 7.47
N VAL A 55 -24.10 -13.13 7.75
CA VAL A 55 -23.37 -13.94 6.75
C VAL A 55 -24.28 -14.39 5.60
N ILE A 56 -25.54 -14.75 5.88
CA ILE A 56 -26.55 -15.07 4.86
C ILE A 56 -26.86 -13.85 3.98
N ARG A 57 -27.03 -12.66 4.57
CA ARG A 57 -27.25 -11.40 3.82
C ARG A 57 -26.05 -11.03 2.96
N MET A 58 -24.82 -11.23 3.48
CA MET A 58 -23.58 -11.01 2.71
C MET A 58 -23.52 -11.93 1.48
N LYS A 59 -23.85 -13.22 1.63
CA LYS A 59 -23.92 -14.16 0.49
C LYS A 59 -24.99 -13.75 -0.53
N GLN A 60 -26.17 -13.33 -0.08
CA GLN A 60 -27.24 -12.84 -0.97
C GLN A 60 -26.82 -11.58 -1.75
N GLY A 61 -26.14 -10.64 -1.09
CA GLY A 61 -25.60 -9.42 -1.72
C GLY A 61 -24.48 -9.73 -2.71
N TYR A 62 -23.54 -10.62 -2.36
CA TYR A 62 -22.48 -11.09 -3.26
C TYR A 62 -23.05 -11.73 -4.53
N GLU A 63 -24.06 -12.60 -4.39
CA GLU A 63 -24.72 -13.23 -5.54
C GLU A 63 -25.45 -12.22 -6.44
N ALA A 64 -26.06 -11.18 -5.87
CA ALA A 64 -26.64 -10.09 -6.64
C ALA A 64 -25.57 -9.28 -7.41
N LEU A 65 -24.47 -8.93 -6.73
CA LEU A 65 -23.32 -8.25 -7.34
C LEU A 65 -22.67 -9.09 -8.45
N ARG A 66 -22.44 -10.39 -8.24
CA ARG A 66 -21.81 -11.27 -9.25
C ARG A 66 -22.67 -11.36 -10.51
N ARG A 67 -24.00 -11.41 -10.39
CA ARG A 67 -24.92 -11.36 -11.54
C ARG A 67 -24.86 -10.02 -12.28
N ALA A 68 -24.82 -8.89 -11.56
CA ALA A 68 -24.65 -7.58 -12.18
C ALA A 68 -23.30 -7.45 -12.92
N GLN A 69 -22.21 -7.92 -12.30
CA GLN A 69 -20.89 -7.93 -12.93
C GLN A 69 -20.84 -8.86 -14.15
N LEU A 70 -21.45 -10.05 -14.09
CA LEU A 70 -21.58 -10.95 -15.25
C LEU A 70 -22.31 -10.29 -16.42
N ALA A 71 -23.36 -9.49 -16.17
CA ALA A 71 -24.05 -8.76 -17.22
C ALA A 71 -23.16 -7.67 -17.85
N LEU A 72 -22.30 -7.01 -17.06
CA LEU A 72 -21.31 -6.05 -17.56
C LEU A 72 -20.16 -6.72 -18.33
N GLU A 73 -19.72 -7.92 -17.90
CA GLU A 73 -18.76 -8.75 -18.63
C GLU A 73 -19.33 -9.17 -20.00
N GLN A 74 -20.56 -9.68 -20.02
CA GLN A 74 -21.23 -10.17 -21.23
C GLN A 74 -21.61 -9.06 -22.24
N SER A 75 -21.80 -7.83 -21.77
CA SER A 75 -22.06 -6.66 -22.62
C SER A 75 -20.79 -5.89 -23.03
N GLY A 76 -19.61 -6.32 -22.56
CA GLY A 76 -18.34 -5.64 -22.85
C GLY A 76 -18.13 -4.32 -22.10
N HIS A 77 -18.98 -4.00 -21.12
CA HIS A 77 -18.84 -2.82 -20.27
C HIS A 77 -17.84 -3.02 -19.11
N TYR A 78 -17.51 -4.26 -18.75
CA TYR A 78 -16.48 -4.56 -17.74
C TYR A 78 -15.49 -5.62 -18.25
N VAL A 79 -14.20 -5.32 -18.13
CA VAL A 79 -13.10 -6.27 -18.42
C VAL A 79 -12.21 -6.35 -17.18
N PRO A 80 -12.33 -7.39 -16.34
CA PRO A 80 -11.56 -7.51 -15.10
C PRO A 80 -10.07 -7.74 -15.35
N ALA A 81 -9.22 -7.15 -14.48
CA ALA A 81 -7.82 -7.54 -14.33
C ALA A 81 -7.50 -8.12 -12.93
N ALA A 82 -8.50 -8.20 -12.05
CA ALA A 82 -8.42 -8.78 -10.71
C ALA A 82 -9.41 -9.95 -10.58
N ASN A 83 -9.17 -10.85 -9.63
CA ASN A 83 -10.04 -11.99 -9.35
C ASN A 83 -11.21 -11.59 -8.43
N GLY A 84 -12.38 -12.18 -8.66
CA GLY A 84 -13.55 -12.04 -7.80
C GLY A 84 -14.59 -11.03 -8.30
N VAL A 85 -15.31 -10.44 -7.34
CA VAL A 85 -16.29 -9.38 -7.58
C VAL A 85 -15.66 -8.04 -7.21
N ASN A 86 -15.79 -7.04 -8.09
CA ASN A 86 -15.44 -5.66 -7.82
C ASN A 86 -16.75 -4.85 -7.70
N ALA A 87 -17.16 -4.55 -6.47
CA ALA A 87 -18.42 -3.88 -6.18
C ALA A 87 -18.41 -2.41 -6.65
N PHE A 88 -17.27 -1.72 -6.53
CA PHE A 88 -17.10 -0.33 -6.92
C PHE A 88 -17.38 -0.11 -8.41
N VAL A 89 -16.70 -0.83 -9.30
CA VAL A 89 -16.90 -0.68 -10.75
C VAL A 89 -18.22 -1.27 -11.22
N THR A 90 -18.73 -2.32 -10.57
CA THR A 90 -20.04 -2.91 -10.90
C THR A 90 -21.15 -1.90 -10.72
N PHE A 91 -21.17 -1.17 -9.59
CA PHE A 91 -22.16 -0.11 -9.38
C PHE A 91 -21.88 1.17 -10.19
N ALA A 92 -20.63 1.44 -10.55
CA ALA A 92 -20.29 2.55 -11.46
C ALA A 92 -20.66 2.28 -12.95
N GLY A 93 -21.17 1.09 -13.29
CA GLY A 93 -21.59 0.71 -14.65
C GLY A 93 -20.50 0.06 -15.51
N GLY A 94 -19.42 -0.44 -14.89
CA GLY A 94 -18.33 -1.15 -15.56
C GLY A 94 -17.07 -0.32 -15.80
N TYR A 95 -15.99 -1.01 -16.13
CA TYR A 95 -14.71 -0.43 -16.54
C TYR A 95 -13.85 -1.44 -17.31
N ASP A 96 -13.15 -1.00 -18.37
CA ASP A 96 -12.12 -1.82 -19.01
C ASP A 96 -10.79 -1.67 -18.26
N VAL A 97 -10.61 -2.50 -17.23
CA VAL A 97 -9.46 -2.48 -16.33
C VAL A 97 -8.20 -2.93 -17.07
N LEU A 98 -8.31 -3.98 -17.89
CA LEU A 98 -7.17 -4.56 -18.61
C LEU A 98 -6.59 -3.57 -19.62
N THR A 99 -7.41 -2.98 -20.49
CA THR A 99 -6.95 -1.93 -21.41
C THR A 99 -6.48 -0.69 -20.64
N SER A 100 -6.97 -0.44 -19.42
CA SER A 100 -6.45 0.64 -18.58
C SER A 100 -5.03 0.38 -18.07
N LEU A 101 -4.72 -0.85 -17.65
CA LEU A 101 -3.36 -1.27 -17.30
C LEU A 101 -2.43 -1.26 -18.51
N GLU A 102 -2.87 -1.81 -19.66
CA GLU A 102 -2.12 -1.79 -20.93
C GLU A 102 -1.79 -0.38 -21.43
N ASN A 103 -2.58 0.62 -21.04
CA ASN A 103 -2.36 2.03 -21.37
C ASN A 103 -1.83 2.88 -20.18
N GLY A 104 -1.61 2.29 -19.00
CA GLY A 104 -1.12 2.99 -17.81
C GLY A 104 -2.05 4.09 -17.26
N ARG A 105 -3.35 4.07 -17.57
CA ARG A 105 -4.32 5.12 -17.17
C ARG A 105 -4.75 5.02 -15.70
N GLY A 106 -4.45 3.90 -15.04
CA GLY A 106 -4.79 3.62 -13.64
C GLY A 106 -5.95 2.64 -13.48
N VAL A 107 -6.20 2.22 -12.25
CA VAL A 107 -7.28 1.30 -11.87
C VAL A 107 -8.09 1.86 -10.70
N ASP A 108 -9.29 1.33 -10.48
CA ASP A 108 -10.11 1.69 -9.33
C ASP A 108 -9.50 1.17 -8.00
N PRO A 109 -9.96 1.64 -6.82
CA PRO A 109 -9.36 1.27 -5.54
C PRO A 109 -9.47 -0.21 -5.18
N GLU A 110 -10.55 -0.88 -5.61
CA GLU A 110 -10.84 -2.27 -5.27
C GLU A 110 -9.96 -3.22 -6.11
N THR A 111 -9.81 -2.93 -7.41
CA THR A 111 -8.78 -3.55 -8.25
C THR A 111 -7.38 -3.27 -7.71
N TYR A 112 -7.04 -2.03 -7.33
CA TYR A 112 -5.68 -1.70 -6.84
C TYR A 112 -5.30 -2.58 -5.64
N ALA A 113 -6.20 -2.69 -4.65
CA ALA A 113 -6.01 -3.54 -3.49
C ALA A 113 -5.87 -5.03 -3.86
N ALA A 114 -6.68 -5.53 -4.79
CA ALA A 114 -6.60 -6.91 -5.27
C ALA A 114 -5.27 -7.21 -5.99
N LEU A 115 -4.77 -6.31 -6.85
CA LEU A 115 -3.49 -6.47 -7.53
C LEU A 115 -2.30 -6.39 -6.57
N GLU A 116 -2.31 -5.45 -5.60
CA GLU A 116 -1.30 -5.35 -4.53
C GLU A 116 -1.18 -6.66 -3.72
N ALA A 117 -2.32 -7.28 -3.42
CA ALA A 117 -2.43 -8.51 -2.64
C ALA A 117 -2.30 -9.81 -3.48
N GLY A 118 -2.04 -9.72 -4.80
CA GLY A 118 -1.84 -10.88 -5.67
C GLY A 118 -3.11 -11.62 -6.09
N PHE A 119 -4.30 -11.03 -5.93
CA PHE A 119 -5.57 -11.58 -6.39
C PHE A 119 -5.87 -11.16 -7.84
N ALA A 120 -5.07 -11.65 -8.79
CA ALA A 120 -5.24 -11.40 -10.23
C ALA A 120 -5.27 -12.70 -11.05
N PRO A 121 -5.81 -12.69 -12.29
CA PRO A 121 -5.69 -13.83 -13.20
C PRO A 121 -4.23 -14.12 -13.53
N GLN A 122 -3.87 -15.38 -13.82
CA GLN A 122 -2.47 -15.79 -14.01
C GLN A 122 -1.74 -14.98 -15.11
N ALA A 123 -2.43 -14.59 -16.18
CA ALA A 123 -1.90 -13.77 -17.27
C ALA A 123 -1.73 -12.27 -16.92
N VAL A 124 -2.27 -11.83 -15.79
CA VAL A 124 -1.97 -10.52 -15.19
C VAL A 124 -0.84 -10.69 -14.18
N LEU A 125 -0.89 -11.73 -13.33
CA LEU A 125 0.17 -12.04 -12.34
C LEU A 125 1.56 -12.18 -12.96
N SER A 126 1.68 -12.81 -14.13
CA SER A 126 2.97 -12.96 -14.83
C SER A 126 3.60 -11.63 -15.27
N GLU A 127 2.78 -10.58 -15.40
CA GLU A 127 3.19 -9.24 -15.84
C GLU A 127 3.26 -8.24 -14.68
N LEU A 128 2.85 -8.63 -13.47
CA LEU A 128 2.98 -7.81 -12.26
C LEU A 128 4.40 -7.87 -11.70
N GLY A 129 4.82 -6.75 -11.12
CA GLY A 129 6.14 -6.62 -10.51
C GLY A 129 6.20 -5.54 -9.44
N ARG A 130 7.42 -5.21 -9.06
CA ARG A 130 7.75 -4.13 -8.11
C ARG A 130 8.86 -3.27 -8.71
N ASP A 131 8.76 -1.95 -8.56
CA ASP A 131 9.87 -1.05 -8.90
C ASP A 131 10.92 -0.97 -7.78
N GLY A 132 12.00 -0.23 -8.01
CA GLY A 132 13.08 0.00 -7.03
C GLY A 132 12.65 0.79 -5.78
N SER A 133 11.36 1.12 -5.63
CA SER A 133 10.75 1.70 -4.43
C SER A 133 9.66 0.80 -3.83
N GLY A 134 9.54 -0.46 -4.28
CA GLY A 134 8.54 -1.43 -3.80
C GLY A 134 7.12 -1.18 -4.30
N ARG A 135 6.90 -0.24 -5.23
CA ARG A 135 5.56 0.09 -5.74
C ARG A 135 5.14 -0.92 -6.80
N LEU A 136 3.86 -1.27 -6.83
CA LEU A 136 3.28 -2.21 -7.78
C LEU A 136 3.48 -1.75 -9.24
N THR A 137 3.99 -2.63 -10.09
CA THR A 137 4.08 -2.40 -11.54
C THR A 137 3.30 -3.45 -12.33
N TYR A 138 2.88 -3.09 -13.53
CA TYR A 138 2.37 -3.98 -14.57
C TYR A 138 3.15 -3.69 -15.86
N LYS A 139 3.75 -4.71 -16.48
CA LYS A 139 4.63 -4.56 -17.67
C LYS A 139 5.70 -3.47 -17.49
N ASN A 140 6.34 -3.45 -16.32
CA ASN A 140 7.33 -2.45 -15.87
C ASN A 140 6.82 -1.00 -15.73
N ARG A 141 5.49 -0.75 -15.80
CA ARG A 141 4.89 0.57 -15.58
C ARG A 141 4.22 0.63 -14.21
N LEU A 142 4.39 1.73 -13.49
CA LEU A 142 3.77 1.96 -12.18
C LEU A 142 2.24 1.89 -12.28
N VAL A 143 1.63 0.95 -11.56
CA VAL A 143 0.17 0.90 -11.36
C VAL A 143 -0.23 2.06 -10.46
N ARG A 144 -1.38 2.68 -10.74
CA ARG A 144 -1.88 3.86 -10.02
C ARG A 144 -3.38 3.74 -9.83
N LEU A 145 -3.91 4.46 -8.85
CA LEU A 145 -5.34 4.78 -8.83
C LEU A 145 -5.73 5.65 -10.03
N LEU A 146 -6.98 5.52 -10.47
CA LEU A 146 -7.58 6.41 -11.47
C LEU A 146 -7.55 7.89 -11.01
N PRO A 147 -7.53 8.86 -11.94
CA PRO A 147 -7.63 10.27 -11.61
C PRO A 147 -8.86 10.59 -10.76
N LYS A 148 -8.73 11.60 -9.88
CA LYS A 148 -9.81 12.06 -8.97
C LYS A 148 -11.09 12.40 -9.73
N GLU A 149 -10.96 12.95 -10.93
CA GLU A 149 -12.03 13.37 -11.82
C GLU A 149 -12.79 12.16 -12.37
N THR A 150 -12.07 11.10 -12.75
CA THR A 150 -12.64 9.81 -13.18
C THR A 150 -13.34 9.10 -12.02
N LEU A 151 -12.71 9.06 -10.84
CA LEU A 151 -13.32 8.49 -9.64
C LEU A 151 -14.59 9.26 -9.24
N ARG A 152 -14.59 10.59 -9.32
CA ARG A 152 -15.79 11.42 -9.08
C ARG A 152 -16.91 11.10 -10.08
N ALA A 153 -16.60 10.92 -11.37
CA ALA A 153 -17.58 10.51 -12.35
C ALA A 153 -18.18 9.11 -12.06
N MET A 154 -17.34 8.16 -11.64
CA MET A 154 -17.78 6.83 -11.21
C MET A 154 -18.70 6.87 -9.97
N TYR A 155 -18.37 7.69 -8.97
CA TYR A 155 -19.24 7.89 -7.80
C TYR A 155 -20.58 8.52 -8.17
N LEU A 156 -20.59 9.56 -9.02
CA LEU A 156 -21.83 10.19 -9.49
C LEU A 156 -22.71 9.21 -10.28
N ARG A 157 -22.11 8.38 -11.14
CA ARG A 157 -22.82 7.33 -11.88
C ARG A 157 -23.36 6.23 -10.97
N ARG A 158 -22.60 5.81 -9.96
CA ARG A 158 -23.08 4.89 -8.91
C ARG A 158 -24.31 5.47 -8.19
N ALA A 159 -24.28 6.76 -7.83
CA ALA A 159 -25.40 7.41 -7.16
C ALA A 159 -26.66 7.49 -8.04
N GLU A 160 -26.50 7.80 -9.34
CA GLU A 160 -27.57 7.73 -10.34
C GLU A 160 -28.19 6.31 -10.42
N VAL A 161 -27.37 5.26 -10.42
CA VAL A 161 -27.82 3.86 -10.55
C VAL A 161 -28.47 3.32 -9.27
N LEU A 162 -28.02 3.75 -8.09
CA LEU A 162 -28.46 3.21 -6.79
C LEU A 162 -29.47 4.11 -6.04
N GLY A 163 -29.64 5.37 -6.46
CA GLY A 163 -30.42 6.35 -5.69
C GLY A 163 -29.71 6.85 -4.43
N GLU A 164 -28.38 6.82 -4.39
CA GLU A 164 -27.58 7.37 -3.28
C GLU A 164 -27.52 8.91 -3.35
N SER A 165 -27.37 9.56 -2.18
CA SER A 165 -27.08 10.99 -2.07
C SER A 165 -25.60 11.19 -1.73
N LEU A 166 -24.94 12.18 -2.34
CA LEU A 166 -23.50 12.48 -2.25
C LEU A 166 -23.22 13.97 -1.98
#